data_AF-Q1QC94-F1
#
_entry.id   AF-Q1QC94-F1
#
_cell.length_a   1.000
_cell.length_b   1.000
_cell.length_c   1.000
_cell.angle_alpha   90.00
_cell.angle_beta   90.00
_cell.angle_gamma   90.00
#
_symmetry.space_group_name_H-M   'P 1'
#
loop_
_entity.id
_entity.type
_entity.pdbx_description
1 polymer ?
#
loop_
_entity_poly.entity_id
_entity_poly.type
_entity_poly.pdbx_seq_one_letter_code
_entity_poly.pdbx_strand_id
1 'polypeptide(L)'
;MRLDRVSGAPLDKIYSFSDLPTMHTFDAAGINVDHLLLLQYTLSNNFVVGAEFAIANLYDDVFLKIESLYAEAAGFGGDGLAVIRYLETTDIVQVSEELSKTVVNDYFNYCVDVNDRYQPKIFINMKEQLNIFLKNLSFIQKLHSNSYFYNASKKTILDESGLEDGLELSDDIEADIERSAHESYIEALNAINKDVCVYIILWLHAYRFSQARIECSKNKENIAFSHRYYGWSQPLYSLNEDFQIEFKTNFGYGYSSYFYLVMYYKGIQIFNFLDWVNYGIADLSQMHKYSIKYTEEPTDDEKELGQTNNKNQTISNELWVEAVEDAKEACNLYLREEDAFIRKHIIDNLGGMVSRLEKIIDTSDAEINSKYRSSAYKFSSYCFSKEEIIKVKSMNVKGYMISGVLGFINQILKLEEVISVKSYLERIWSLNRKLKPMLELESIRNKDMKARIESEVKNTKDRMIVVWTVGDGSGCLRDLTNMKKKSGLSSDVQEVFDRLQKEHDDLSLKNKDIMEDYDNVNKLLRNIDRYTLNIEQYFSKQYFSKQ
;
A
#
# COMPACT_ATOMS: atom_id res chain seq x y z
N MET A 1 2.44 -19.64 30.96
CA MET A 1 1.26 -19.94 30.09
C MET A 1 1.08 -18.77 29.14
N ARG A 2 1.18 -18.96 27.82
CA ARG A 2 0.65 -17.97 26.86
C ARG A 2 -0.79 -17.68 27.27
N LEU A 3 -1.14 -16.40 27.43
CA LEU A 3 -2.49 -15.89 27.70
C LEU A 3 -3.44 -16.12 26.51
N ASP A 4 -3.43 -17.33 25.94
CA ASP A 4 -4.31 -17.75 24.88
C ASP A 4 -5.35 -18.71 25.46
N ARG A 5 -6.62 -18.27 25.34
CA ARG A 5 -7.85 -19.06 25.39
C ARG A 5 -8.44 -19.38 26.77
N VAL A 6 -9.29 -18.46 27.22
CA VAL A 6 -10.57 -18.83 27.85
C VAL A 6 -11.71 -18.23 27.02
N SER A 7 -12.52 -19.16 26.52
CA SER A 7 -13.77 -19.09 25.74
C SER A 7 -14.56 -17.78 25.64
N GLY A 8 -14.86 -17.38 24.39
CA GLY A 8 -16.26 -17.28 23.97
C GLY A 8 -16.92 -15.89 23.86
N ALA A 9 -16.17 -14.82 23.60
CA ALA A 9 -16.65 -13.56 23.01
C ALA A 9 -15.45 -12.85 22.36
N PRO A 10 -15.61 -12.07 21.27
CA PRO A 10 -14.54 -11.22 20.78
C PRO A 10 -14.39 -10.06 21.76
N LEU A 11 -13.63 -10.31 22.83
CA LEU A 11 -12.91 -9.22 23.49
C LEU A 11 -11.94 -8.72 22.43
N ASP A 12 -12.26 -7.58 21.83
CA ASP A 12 -11.28 -6.76 21.14
C ASP A 12 -10.02 -6.80 22.00
N LYS A 13 -8.92 -7.30 21.43
CA LYS A 13 -7.61 -7.22 22.06
C LYS A 13 -7.39 -5.73 22.32
N ILE A 14 -7.59 -5.29 23.57
CA ILE A 14 -7.01 -4.06 24.06
C ILE A 14 -5.52 -4.31 23.91
N TYR A 15 -4.92 -3.75 22.86
CA TYR A 15 -3.50 -3.85 22.60
C TYR A 15 -2.78 -3.33 23.84
N SER A 16 -1.88 -4.13 24.39
CA SER A 16 -0.99 -3.69 25.46
C SER A 16 0.03 -2.73 24.84
N PHE A 17 0.17 -1.53 25.40
CA PHE A 17 1.18 -0.57 24.94
C PHE A 17 2.61 -1.09 25.15
N SER A 18 2.79 -2.12 25.99
CA SER A 18 4.05 -2.80 26.33
C SER A 18 4.72 -3.49 25.15
N ASP A 19 3.94 -3.85 24.14
CA ASP A 19 4.42 -4.57 22.97
C ASP A 19 5.01 -3.61 21.91
N LEU A 20 4.97 -2.29 22.16
CA LEU A 20 5.55 -1.27 21.31
C LEU A 20 7.05 -1.10 21.64
N PRO A 21 7.98 -1.30 20.68
CA PRO A 21 9.38 -0.99 20.91
C PRO A 21 9.57 0.50 21.25
N THR A 22 10.53 0.80 22.13
CA THR A 22 10.81 2.15 22.66
C THR A 22 10.94 3.21 21.57
N MET A 23 11.62 2.89 20.46
CA MET A 23 11.76 3.78 19.31
C MET A 23 10.41 4.18 18.69
N HIS A 24 9.35 3.37 18.78
CA HIS A 24 8.04 3.73 18.23
C HIS A 24 7.16 4.53 19.18
N THR A 25 7.64 4.82 20.39
CA THR A 25 6.95 5.64 21.39
C THR A 25 7.61 7.00 21.54
N PHE A 26 8.94 7.03 21.59
CA PHE A 26 9.73 8.26 21.63
C PHE A 26 10.10 8.79 20.25
N ASP A 27 10.14 7.95 19.20
CA ASP A 27 10.35 8.36 17.79
C ASP A 27 9.13 8.03 16.92
N ALA A 28 7.93 8.11 17.51
CA ALA A 28 6.65 7.80 16.88
C ALA A 28 6.41 8.65 15.61
N ALA A 29 6.80 8.12 14.45
CA ALA A 29 6.70 8.81 13.17
C ALA A 29 5.26 9.30 12.94
N GLY A 30 5.12 10.57 12.55
CA GLY A 30 3.84 11.21 12.26
C GLY A 30 3.23 12.05 13.37
N ILE A 31 3.58 11.81 14.65
CA ILE A 31 3.20 12.69 15.78
C ILE A 31 4.40 13.21 16.57
N ASN A 32 5.53 12.50 16.55
CA ASN A 32 6.78 13.02 17.09
C ASN A 32 7.50 13.84 16.01
N VAL A 33 7.08 15.10 15.86
CA VAL A 33 7.70 16.08 14.97
C VAL A 33 7.85 17.39 15.71
N ASP A 34 8.96 18.09 15.48
CA ASP A 34 9.22 19.38 16.14
C ASP A 34 8.46 20.54 15.49
N HIS A 35 7.97 20.34 14.26
CA HIS A 35 7.28 21.37 13.51
C HIS A 35 6.20 20.79 12.56
N LEU A 36 5.24 21.65 12.24
CA LEU A 36 4.37 21.49 11.07
C LEU A 36 5.01 22.17 9.87
N LEU A 37 4.93 21.55 8.70
CA LEU A 37 5.27 22.21 7.45
C LEU A 37 4.06 23.01 6.98
N LEU A 38 4.26 24.28 6.65
CA LEU A 38 3.23 25.22 6.23
C LEU A 38 3.48 25.73 4.81
N LEU A 39 2.39 26.02 4.11
CA LEU A 39 2.38 26.97 3.01
C LEU A 39 1.77 28.27 3.51
N GLN A 40 2.56 29.33 3.57
CA GLN A 40 2.10 30.64 4.05
C GLN A 40 2.12 31.66 2.91
N TYR A 41 1.00 32.32 2.67
CA TYR A 41 0.87 33.45 1.77
C TYR A 41 1.35 34.73 2.44
N THR A 42 2.28 35.43 1.80
CA THR A 42 2.79 36.72 2.26
C THR A 42 2.19 37.84 1.42
N LEU A 43 1.30 38.62 2.05
CA LEU A 43 0.59 39.74 1.41
C LEU A 43 1.54 40.80 0.85
N SER A 44 2.65 41.06 1.54
CA SER A 44 3.63 42.09 1.15
C SER A 44 4.32 41.82 -0.17
N ASN A 45 4.50 40.55 -0.53
CA ASN A 45 5.27 40.13 -1.71
C ASN A 45 4.43 39.37 -2.74
N ASN A 46 3.13 39.18 -2.50
CA ASN A 46 2.25 38.33 -3.30
C ASN A 46 2.90 36.96 -3.60
N PHE A 47 3.39 36.31 -2.56
CA PHE A 47 4.26 35.15 -2.67
C PHE A 47 3.96 34.13 -1.59
N VAL A 48 4.11 32.85 -1.90
CA VAL A 48 3.95 31.72 -0.97
C VAL A 48 5.31 31.22 -0.54
N VAL A 49 5.49 31.07 0.77
CA VAL A 49 6.70 30.48 1.35
C VAL A 49 6.36 29.15 2.02
N GLY A 50 7.30 28.22 1.94
CA GLY A 50 7.33 27.07 2.83
C GLY A 50 7.88 27.54 4.18
N ALA A 51 7.20 27.22 5.27
CA ALA A 51 7.62 27.58 6.61
C ALA A 51 7.48 26.41 7.57
N GLU A 52 8.29 26.41 8.61
CA GLU A 52 8.16 25.50 9.73
C GLU A 52 7.44 26.21 10.86
N PHE A 53 6.38 25.60 11.38
CA PHE A 53 5.69 26.06 12.57
C PHE A 53 6.06 25.16 13.74
N ALA A 54 6.89 25.69 14.64
CA ALA A 54 7.35 24.96 15.81
C ALA A 54 6.16 24.52 16.68
N ILE A 55 6.18 23.25 17.08
CA ILE A 55 5.20 22.70 18.01
C ILE A 55 5.62 23.09 19.42
N ALA A 56 4.71 23.71 20.17
CA ALA A 56 4.99 24.13 21.53
C ALA A 56 5.16 22.93 22.47
N ASN A 57 6.16 22.99 23.35
CA ASN A 57 6.42 21.99 24.39
C ASN A 57 5.45 22.16 25.58
N LEU A 58 4.14 22.07 25.32
CA LEU A 58 3.13 22.11 26.38
C LEU A 58 3.29 20.90 27.31
N TYR A 59 3.29 21.11 28.63
CA TYR A 59 3.52 20.05 29.63
C TYR A 59 4.88 19.36 29.51
N ASP A 60 5.95 20.12 29.25
CA ASP A 60 7.30 19.57 29.12
C ASP A 60 7.85 18.99 30.43
N ASP A 61 7.51 19.62 31.55
CA ASP A 61 7.78 19.11 32.89
C ASP A 61 7.13 17.74 33.13
N VAL A 62 5.88 17.57 32.68
CA VAL A 62 5.16 16.29 32.72
C VAL A 62 5.83 15.27 31.81
N PHE A 63 6.16 15.66 30.58
CA PHE A 63 6.85 14.79 29.62
C PHE A 63 8.16 14.23 30.19
N LEU A 64 9.05 15.12 30.62
CA LEU A 64 10.37 14.75 31.16
C LEU A 64 10.24 13.87 32.41
N LYS A 65 9.23 14.13 33.26
CA LYS A 65 9.00 13.30 34.44
C LYS A 65 8.51 11.90 34.07
N ILE A 66 7.61 11.78 33.11
CA ILE A 66 7.10 10.49 32.64
C ILE A 66 8.21 9.71 31.91
N GLU A 67 9.04 10.38 31.13
CA GLU A 67 10.22 9.78 30.48
C GLU A 67 11.23 9.24 31.51
N SER A 68 11.55 10.02 32.55
CA SER A 68 12.38 9.55 33.68
C SER A 68 11.77 8.33 34.35
N LEU A 69 10.46 8.35 34.66
CA LEU A 69 9.77 7.20 35.27
C LEU A 69 9.78 5.96 34.36
N TYR A 70 9.66 6.15 33.04
CA TYR A 70 9.74 5.07 32.06
C TYR A 70 11.16 4.47 31.99
N ALA A 71 12.20 5.30 31.95
CA ALA A 71 13.59 4.86 31.93
C ALA A 71 13.98 4.14 33.23
N GLU A 72 13.46 4.62 34.36
CA GLU A 72 13.62 4.04 35.69
C GLU A 72 12.69 2.84 35.93
N ALA A 73 11.98 2.31 34.93
CA ALA A 73 10.93 1.31 35.13
C ALA A 73 11.40 -0.05 35.71
N ALA A 74 12.70 -0.31 35.80
CA ALA A 74 13.24 -1.41 36.61
C ALA A 74 13.18 -1.12 38.14
N GLY A 75 12.87 0.12 38.52
CA GLY A 75 12.99 0.71 39.85
C GLY A 75 11.69 1.28 40.42
N PHE A 76 10.51 1.00 39.86
CA PHE A 76 9.24 1.35 40.51
C PHE A 76 9.07 0.68 41.89
N GLY A 77 9.92 -0.28 42.27
CA GLY A 77 9.96 -0.85 43.61
C GLY A 77 8.66 -1.56 44.02
N GLY A 78 7.85 -2.00 43.05
CA GLY A 78 6.51 -2.54 43.28
C GLY A 78 5.41 -1.49 43.47
N ASP A 79 5.72 -0.20 43.30
CA ASP A 79 4.74 0.88 43.37
C ASP A 79 4.02 1.08 42.03
N GLY A 80 2.98 0.26 41.82
CA GLY A 80 2.12 0.33 40.63
C GLY A 80 1.27 1.60 40.49
N LEU A 81 1.42 2.58 41.39
CA LEU A 81 0.62 3.81 41.42
C LEU A 81 1.47 5.09 41.30
N ALA A 82 2.80 4.98 41.18
CA ALA A 82 3.69 6.14 41.15
C ALA A 82 3.34 7.14 40.03
N VAL A 83 3.08 6.63 38.82
CA VAL A 83 2.72 7.45 37.65
C VAL A 83 1.36 8.14 37.85
N ILE A 84 0.38 7.40 38.38
CA ILE A 84 -0.99 7.91 38.60
C ILE A 84 -0.98 9.02 39.66
N ARG A 85 -0.31 8.80 40.80
CA ARG A 85 -0.21 9.81 41.86
C ARG A 85 0.52 11.05 41.38
N TYR A 86 1.50 10.92 40.48
CA TYR A 86 2.12 12.08 39.85
C TYR A 86 1.12 12.84 38.98
N LEU A 87 0.35 12.16 38.12
CA LEU A 87 -0.67 12.79 37.30
C LEU A 87 -1.77 13.49 38.11
N GLU A 88 -2.09 13.01 39.31
CA GLU A 88 -3.02 13.68 40.23
C GLU A 88 -2.50 15.04 40.73
N THR A 89 -1.19 15.30 40.62
CA THR A 89 -0.59 16.60 40.95
C THR A 89 -0.58 17.59 39.78
N THR A 90 -1.01 17.16 38.60
CA THR A 90 -1.05 17.98 37.38
C THR A 90 -2.50 18.18 36.91
N ASP A 91 -2.73 19.17 36.06
CA ASP A 91 -4.04 19.48 35.48
C ASP A 91 -4.31 18.69 34.18
N ILE A 92 -3.35 17.93 33.67
CA ILE A 92 -3.43 17.24 32.38
C ILE A 92 -4.64 16.30 32.28
N VAL A 93 -5.00 15.63 33.38
CA VAL A 93 -6.16 14.74 33.44
C VAL A 93 -7.45 15.54 33.26
N GLN A 94 -7.59 16.68 33.96
CA GLN A 94 -8.75 17.55 33.83
C GLN A 94 -8.85 18.12 32.41
N VAL A 95 -7.73 18.59 31.84
CA VAL A 95 -7.67 19.12 30.47
C VAL A 95 -8.08 18.05 29.46
N SER A 96 -7.68 16.80 29.67
CA SER A 96 -8.08 15.67 28.83
C SER A 96 -9.60 15.41 28.89
N GLU A 97 -10.21 15.53 30.07
CA GLU A 97 -11.66 15.37 30.24
C GLU A 97 -12.42 16.51 29.56
N GLU A 98 -11.95 17.75 29.68
CA GLU A 98 -12.55 18.90 29.01
C GLU A 98 -12.44 18.79 27.49
N LEU A 99 -11.26 18.43 26.98
CA LEU A 99 -11.04 18.22 25.55
C LEU A 99 -12.00 17.17 24.99
N SER A 100 -12.17 16.04 25.69
CA SER A 100 -13.06 14.94 25.28
C SER A 100 -14.52 15.36 25.05
N LYS A 101 -14.99 16.45 25.68
CA LYS A 101 -16.34 16.99 25.51
C LYS A 101 -16.51 17.82 24.23
N THR A 102 -15.40 18.27 23.64
CA THR A 102 -15.37 19.21 22.51
C THR A 102 -15.04 18.54 21.17
N VAL A 103 -14.45 17.35 21.22
CA VAL A 103 -14.05 16.58 20.04
C VAL A 103 -15.16 15.62 19.61
N VAL A 104 -15.24 15.36 18.30
CA VAL A 104 -16.23 14.42 17.74
C VAL A 104 -15.83 12.97 17.99
N ASN A 105 -14.53 12.68 17.95
CA ASN A 105 -13.99 11.34 18.20
C ASN A 105 -13.41 11.26 19.62
N ASP A 106 -13.47 10.08 20.21
CA ASP A 106 -12.89 9.76 21.51
C ASP A 106 -11.36 9.54 21.48
N TYR A 107 -10.73 9.65 20.30
CA TYR A 107 -9.29 9.48 20.09
C TYR A 107 -8.71 10.51 19.10
N PHE A 108 -7.40 10.74 19.17
CA PHE A 108 -6.65 11.54 18.21
C PHE A 108 -6.48 10.78 16.88
N ASN A 109 -6.89 11.40 15.76
CA ASN A 109 -6.87 10.76 14.44
C ASN A 109 -5.55 10.99 13.66
N TYR A 110 -4.41 10.61 14.23
CA TYR A 110 -3.09 10.80 13.59
C TYR A 110 -2.46 9.50 13.17
N CYS A 111 -1.72 9.54 12.06
CA CYS A 111 -1.01 8.36 11.60
C CYS A 111 0.29 8.19 12.38
N VAL A 112 0.30 7.22 13.30
CA VAL A 112 1.51 6.72 13.96
C VAL A 112 1.98 5.45 13.25
N ASP A 113 3.22 5.40 12.77
CA ASP A 113 3.76 4.18 12.18
C ASP A 113 4.33 3.23 13.25
N VAL A 114 3.84 1.99 13.27
CA VAL A 114 4.30 0.93 14.18
C VAL A 114 4.34 -0.41 13.43
N ASN A 115 5.53 -0.87 13.05
CA ASN A 115 5.79 -2.23 12.53
C ASN A 115 4.77 -2.73 11.49
N ASP A 116 4.44 -1.91 10.48
CA ASP A 116 3.53 -2.26 9.38
C ASP A 116 2.11 -2.70 9.80
N ARG A 117 1.65 -2.35 11.01
CA ARG A 117 0.33 -2.77 11.53
C ARG A 117 -0.48 -1.63 12.15
N TYR A 118 -1.80 -1.82 12.17
CA TYR A 118 -2.79 -0.86 12.63
C TYR A 118 -2.48 -0.29 14.02
N GLN A 119 -2.63 1.03 14.12
CA GLN A 119 -2.28 1.90 15.24
C GLN A 119 -3.00 1.59 16.55
N PRO A 120 -2.35 1.82 17.71
CA PRO A 120 -3.08 2.01 18.95
C PRO A 120 -3.89 3.32 18.88
N LYS A 121 -5.19 3.26 19.18
CA LYS A 121 -6.00 4.48 19.34
C LYS A 121 -5.49 5.26 20.55
N ILE A 122 -5.05 6.50 20.33
CA ILE A 122 -4.67 7.41 21.42
C ILE A 122 -5.94 8.09 21.93
N PHE A 123 -6.61 7.46 22.89
CA PHE A 123 -7.83 7.98 23.49
C PHE A 123 -7.60 9.33 24.17
N ILE A 124 -8.52 10.27 23.96
CA ILE A 124 -8.41 11.64 24.45
C ILE A 124 -8.71 11.72 25.94
N ASN A 125 -9.68 10.96 26.45
CA ASN A 125 -10.05 10.98 27.87
C ASN A 125 -9.05 10.15 28.70
N MET A 126 -8.04 10.81 29.28
CA MET A 126 -7.04 10.10 30.10
C MET A 126 -7.68 9.42 31.30
N LYS A 127 -8.65 10.05 31.96
CA LYS A 127 -9.25 9.49 33.18
C LYS A 127 -9.90 8.14 32.93
N GLU A 128 -10.56 7.97 31.79
CA GLU A 128 -11.13 6.68 31.41
C GLU A 128 -10.04 5.62 31.22
N GLN A 129 -8.94 5.96 30.55
CA GLN A 129 -7.81 5.05 30.35
C GLN A 129 -7.09 4.73 31.68
N LEU A 130 -6.86 5.72 32.54
CA LEU A 130 -6.31 5.53 33.88
C LEU A 130 -7.18 4.60 34.72
N ASN A 131 -8.52 4.69 34.62
CA ASN A 131 -9.41 3.75 35.29
C ASN A 131 -9.28 2.31 34.77
N ILE A 132 -9.00 2.12 33.47
CA ILE A 132 -8.70 0.80 32.90
C ILE A 132 -7.38 0.27 33.49
N PHE A 133 -6.33 1.10 33.53
CA PHE A 133 -5.05 0.73 34.12
C PHE A 133 -5.16 0.40 35.62
N LEU A 134 -5.95 1.16 36.39
CA LEU A 134 -6.23 0.88 37.80
C LEU A 134 -6.95 -0.46 38.02
N LYS A 135 -7.90 -0.81 37.12
CA LYS A 135 -8.55 -2.12 37.17
C LYS A 135 -7.55 -3.25 36.93
N ASN A 136 -6.66 -3.10 35.95
CA ASN A 136 -5.62 -4.08 35.65
C ASN A 136 -4.65 -4.24 36.83
N LEU A 137 -4.26 -3.13 37.46
CA LEU A 137 -3.44 -3.14 38.67
C LEU A 137 -4.12 -3.92 39.81
N SER A 138 -5.40 -3.65 40.06
CA SER A 138 -6.16 -4.33 41.11
C SER A 138 -6.29 -5.85 40.84
N PHE A 139 -6.36 -6.23 39.56
CA PHE A 139 -6.39 -7.63 39.14
C PHE A 139 -5.05 -8.32 39.41
N ILE A 140 -3.92 -7.70 39.06
CA ILE A 140 -2.58 -8.23 39.35
C ILE A 140 -2.38 -8.40 40.87
N GLN A 141 -2.76 -7.40 41.67
CA GLN A 141 -2.70 -7.49 43.13
C GLN A 141 -3.53 -8.65 43.67
N LYS A 142 -4.74 -8.88 43.12
CA LYS A 142 -5.58 -10.01 43.48
C LYS A 142 -4.97 -11.36 43.09
N LEU A 143 -4.31 -11.46 41.93
CA LEU A 143 -3.56 -12.65 41.54
C LEU A 143 -2.45 -12.96 42.55
N HIS A 144 -1.71 -11.93 42.96
CA HIS A 144 -0.67 -12.06 43.99
C HIS A 144 -1.25 -12.51 45.34
N SER A 145 -2.32 -11.90 45.84
CA SER A 145 -2.96 -12.30 47.09
C SER A 145 -3.53 -13.73 47.07
N ASN A 146 -3.87 -14.26 45.90
CA ASN A 146 -4.35 -15.64 45.73
C ASN A 146 -3.23 -16.64 45.41
N SER A 147 -1.97 -16.29 45.69
CA SER A 147 -0.79 -17.12 45.44
C SER A 147 -0.62 -17.57 43.99
N TYR A 148 -1.17 -16.83 43.02
CA TYR A 148 -1.08 -17.20 41.61
C TYR A 148 0.37 -17.24 41.12
N PHE A 149 1.14 -16.18 41.39
CA PHE A 149 2.55 -16.10 40.98
C PHE A 149 3.39 -17.20 41.64
N TYR A 150 3.15 -17.46 42.93
CA TYR A 150 3.79 -18.56 43.63
C TYR A 150 3.49 -19.92 42.98
N ASN A 151 2.21 -20.22 42.71
CA ASN A 151 1.82 -21.48 42.07
C ASN A 151 2.37 -21.61 40.64
N ALA A 152 2.44 -20.50 39.90
CA ALA A 152 3.02 -20.46 38.55
C ALA A 152 4.53 -20.74 38.58
N SER A 153 5.29 -20.05 39.46
CA SER A 153 6.72 -20.26 39.64
C SER A 153 7.04 -21.66 40.16
N LYS A 154 6.27 -22.17 41.14
CA LYS A 154 6.37 -23.54 41.65
C LYS A 154 6.25 -24.55 40.51
N LYS A 155 5.23 -24.41 39.67
CA LYS A 155 5.03 -25.30 38.53
C LYS A 155 6.22 -25.27 37.57
N THR A 156 6.69 -24.07 37.19
CA THR A 156 7.83 -23.92 36.27
C THR A 156 9.10 -24.57 36.84
N ILE A 157 9.43 -24.31 38.10
CA ILE A 157 10.64 -24.84 38.74
C ILE A 157 10.56 -26.36 38.92
N LEU A 158 9.38 -26.91 39.26
CA LEU A 158 9.16 -28.36 39.32
C LEU A 158 9.33 -29.03 37.95
N ASP A 159 8.74 -28.44 36.91
CA ASP A 159 8.85 -28.91 35.52
C ASP A 159 10.32 -28.90 35.05
N GLU A 160 11.08 -27.84 35.36
CA GLU A 160 12.51 -27.70 35.02
C GLU A 160 13.41 -28.66 35.81
N SER A 161 13.02 -29.01 37.03
CA SER A 161 13.77 -29.91 37.93
C SER A 161 13.36 -31.38 37.78
N GLY A 162 12.33 -31.70 37.00
CA GLY A 162 11.81 -33.06 36.82
C GLY A 162 11.18 -33.67 38.07
N LEU A 163 10.63 -32.83 38.96
CA LEU A 163 10.02 -33.25 40.23
C LEU A 163 8.50 -33.34 40.13
N GLU A 164 7.88 -34.34 40.78
CA GLU A 164 6.42 -34.50 40.81
C GLU A 164 5.77 -33.58 41.86
N ASP A 165 4.56 -33.10 41.56
CA ASP A 165 3.77 -32.25 42.46
C ASP A 165 3.32 -33.04 43.71
N GLY A 166 3.70 -32.56 44.91
CA GLY A 166 3.38 -33.20 46.19
C GLY A 166 4.56 -33.74 47.00
N LEU A 167 5.80 -33.60 46.52
CA LEU A 167 7.02 -33.84 47.31
C LEU A 167 7.25 -32.72 48.34
N GLU A 168 7.80 -33.07 49.51
CA GLU A 168 8.34 -32.08 50.45
C GLU A 168 9.51 -31.35 49.76
N LEU A 169 9.35 -30.04 49.57
CA LEU A 169 10.36 -29.18 48.95
C LEU A 169 11.47 -28.90 49.97
N SER A 170 12.72 -28.86 49.52
CA SER A 170 13.79 -28.33 50.36
C SER A 170 13.62 -26.83 50.59
N ASP A 171 14.13 -26.33 51.72
CA ASP A 171 14.09 -24.90 52.05
C ASP A 171 14.70 -24.03 50.92
N ASP A 172 15.73 -24.54 50.24
CA ASP A 172 16.38 -23.85 49.11
C ASP A 172 15.44 -23.72 47.90
N ILE A 173 14.69 -24.77 47.56
CA ILE A 173 13.75 -24.75 46.42
C ILE A 173 12.54 -23.85 46.75
N GLU A 174 12.06 -23.91 47.99
CA GLU A 174 10.98 -23.05 48.47
C GLU A 174 11.38 -21.56 48.36
N ALA A 175 12.58 -21.21 48.81
CA ALA A 175 13.12 -19.84 48.71
C ALA A 175 13.30 -19.36 47.26
N ASP A 176 13.68 -20.26 46.34
CA ASP A 176 13.80 -19.93 44.92
C ASP A 176 12.42 -19.73 44.26
N ILE A 177 11.41 -20.50 44.64
CA ILE A 177 10.02 -20.29 44.19
C ILE A 177 9.50 -18.94 44.67
N GLU A 178 9.68 -18.61 45.95
CA GLU A 178 9.26 -17.32 46.51
C GLU A 178 9.94 -16.13 45.79
N ARG A 179 11.24 -16.24 45.51
CA ARG A 179 12.00 -15.23 44.78
C ARG A 179 11.48 -15.05 43.36
N SER A 180 11.34 -16.14 42.61
CA SER A 180 10.84 -16.13 41.23
C SER A 180 9.41 -15.58 41.15
N ALA A 181 8.56 -15.94 42.11
CA ALA A 181 7.18 -15.45 42.19
C ALA A 181 7.12 -13.95 42.46
N HIS A 182 7.99 -13.46 43.36
CA HIS A 182 8.10 -12.03 43.64
C HIS A 182 8.61 -11.26 42.41
N GLU A 183 9.65 -11.76 41.73
CA GLU A 183 10.18 -11.18 40.49
C GLU A 183 9.08 -11.10 39.42
N SER A 184 8.34 -12.19 39.18
CA SER A 184 7.25 -12.22 38.20
C SER A 184 6.12 -11.23 38.52
N TYR A 185 5.79 -11.06 39.80
CA TYR A 185 4.81 -10.06 40.25
C TYR A 185 5.30 -8.63 39.99
N ILE A 186 6.57 -8.34 40.33
CA ILE A 186 7.18 -7.03 40.08
C ILE A 186 7.28 -6.74 38.59
N GLU A 187 7.65 -7.71 37.76
CA GLU A 187 7.66 -7.58 36.30
C GLU A 187 6.27 -7.22 35.75
N ALA A 188 5.22 -7.87 36.23
CA ALA A 188 3.85 -7.60 35.81
C ALA A 188 3.38 -6.19 36.22
N LEU A 189 3.77 -5.70 37.41
CA LEU A 189 3.53 -4.32 37.83
C LEU A 189 4.29 -3.30 36.97
N ASN A 190 5.58 -3.58 36.71
CA ASN A 190 6.42 -2.72 35.89
C ASN A 190 5.90 -2.62 34.45
N ALA A 191 5.33 -3.70 33.90
CA ALA A 191 4.70 -3.69 32.59
C ALA A 191 3.51 -2.72 32.52
N ILE A 192 2.59 -2.76 33.50
CA ILE A 192 1.47 -1.80 33.56
C ILE A 192 1.98 -0.35 33.66
N ASN A 193 2.96 -0.09 34.52
CA ASN A 193 3.49 1.26 34.66
C ASN A 193 4.13 1.77 33.36
N LYS A 194 4.84 0.90 32.62
CA LYS A 194 5.38 1.22 31.29
C LYS A 194 4.26 1.54 30.31
N ASP A 195 3.16 0.78 30.30
CA ASP A 195 2.01 1.04 29.43
C ASP A 195 1.40 2.42 29.67
N VAL A 196 1.23 2.77 30.94
CA VAL A 196 0.69 4.07 31.34
C VAL A 196 1.62 5.20 30.88
N CYS A 197 2.93 5.06 31.08
CA CYS A 197 3.91 6.05 30.63
C CYS A 197 3.85 6.24 29.10
N VAL A 198 3.86 5.13 28.35
CA VAL A 198 3.78 5.16 26.88
C VAL A 198 2.50 5.85 26.42
N TYR A 199 1.35 5.51 27.01
CA TYR A 199 0.09 6.16 26.70
C TYR A 199 0.15 7.69 26.93
N ILE A 200 0.68 8.13 28.08
CA ILE A 200 0.79 9.55 28.41
C ILE A 200 1.72 10.28 27.43
N ILE A 201 2.86 9.68 27.07
CA ILE A 201 3.81 10.24 26.10
C ILE A 201 3.13 10.43 24.74
N LEU A 202 2.49 9.39 24.21
CA LEU A 202 1.75 9.46 22.94
C LEU A 202 0.63 10.50 22.99
N TRP A 203 -0.09 10.57 24.11
CA TRP A 203 -1.13 11.57 24.32
C TRP A 203 -0.57 12.99 24.30
N LEU A 204 0.57 13.24 24.96
CA LEU A 204 1.23 14.53 25.00
C LEU A 204 1.65 14.98 23.60
N HIS A 205 2.30 14.11 22.82
CA HIS A 205 2.64 14.41 21.42
C HIS A 205 1.40 14.73 20.58
N ALA A 206 0.37 13.88 20.66
CA ALA A 206 -0.87 14.07 19.91
C ALA A 206 -1.61 15.37 20.32
N TYR A 207 -1.60 15.71 21.61
CA TYR A 207 -2.19 16.94 22.13
C TYR A 207 -1.42 18.18 21.64
N ARG A 208 -0.09 18.20 21.79
CA ARG A 208 0.78 19.29 21.31
C ARG A 208 0.59 19.52 19.80
N PHE A 209 0.59 18.45 19.02
CA PHE A 209 0.34 18.49 17.58
C PHE A 209 -1.05 19.04 17.25
N SER A 210 -2.08 18.64 18.01
CA SER A 210 -3.45 19.16 17.86
C SER A 210 -3.54 20.66 18.13
N GLN A 211 -2.87 21.14 19.18
CA GLN A 211 -2.83 22.57 19.51
C GLN A 211 -2.11 23.38 18.42
N ALA A 212 -0.95 22.91 17.97
CA ALA A 212 -0.20 23.56 16.88
C ALA A 212 -1.07 23.72 15.62
N ARG A 213 -1.86 22.69 15.28
CA ARG A 213 -2.79 22.76 14.14
C ARG A 213 -3.92 23.76 14.33
N ILE A 214 -4.52 23.79 15.53
CA ILE A 214 -5.56 24.76 15.86
C ILE A 214 -5.00 26.17 15.68
N GLU A 215 -3.81 26.46 16.18
CA GLU A 215 -3.14 27.74 15.97
C GLU A 215 -2.85 28.03 14.49
N CYS A 216 -2.32 27.06 13.74
CA CYS A 216 -2.08 27.22 12.30
C CYS A 216 -3.36 27.56 11.53
N SER A 217 -4.48 26.93 11.86
CA SER A 217 -5.78 27.17 11.21
C SER A 217 -6.42 28.52 11.55
N LYS A 218 -6.01 29.17 12.65
CA LYS A 218 -6.48 30.52 13.00
C LYS A 218 -5.83 31.59 12.12
N ASN A 219 -4.61 31.35 11.64
CA ASN A 219 -3.92 32.29 10.76
C ASN A 219 -4.37 32.12 9.30
N LYS A 220 -5.06 33.12 8.78
CA LYS A 220 -5.57 33.14 7.39
C LYS A 220 -4.47 33.21 6.33
N GLU A 221 -3.25 33.59 6.70
CA GLU A 221 -2.11 33.55 5.79
C GLU A 221 -1.65 32.12 5.53
N ASN A 222 -1.98 31.16 6.40
CA ASN A 222 -1.64 29.77 6.19
C ASN A 222 -2.62 29.17 5.17
N ILE A 223 -2.12 28.91 3.97
CA ILE A 223 -2.86 28.28 2.88
C ILE A 223 -3.06 26.80 3.22
N ALA A 224 -1.99 26.09 3.59
CA ALA A 224 -2.04 24.66 3.87
C ALA A 224 -0.99 24.24 4.91
N PHE A 225 -1.11 23.03 5.45
CA PHE A 225 -0.17 22.49 6.41
C PHE A 225 -0.11 20.95 6.39
N SER A 226 1.01 20.37 6.85
CA SER A 226 1.21 18.92 6.94
C SER A 226 0.32 18.30 8.02
N HIS A 227 -0.81 17.73 7.63
CA HIS A 227 -1.84 17.29 8.59
C HIS A 227 -1.61 15.90 9.18
N ARG A 228 -0.86 15.01 8.49
CA ARG A 228 -0.44 13.67 8.99
C ARG A 228 -1.57 12.82 9.59
N TYR A 229 -2.77 12.91 9.03
CA TYR A 229 -3.96 12.24 9.55
C TYR A 229 -3.90 10.74 9.24
N TYR A 230 -4.44 9.93 10.15
CA TYR A 230 -4.67 8.52 9.87
C TYR A 230 -5.85 8.34 8.91
N GLY A 231 -5.69 7.41 7.97
CA GLY A 231 -6.67 7.07 6.97
C GLY A 231 -7.01 8.21 6.01
N TRP A 232 -8.16 8.09 5.35
CA TRP A 232 -8.54 8.98 4.27
C TRP A 232 -8.65 10.43 4.74
N SER A 233 -7.83 11.29 4.15
CA SER A 233 -7.88 12.72 4.33
C SER A 233 -7.67 13.45 3.02
N GLN A 234 -8.37 14.57 2.87
CA GLN A 234 -8.40 15.37 1.64
C GLN A 234 -8.73 16.84 1.94
N PRO A 235 -7.99 17.53 2.82
CA PRO A 235 -8.24 18.95 3.07
C PRO A 235 -8.02 19.76 1.79
N LEU A 236 -9.06 20.53 1.42
CA LEU A 236 -9.01 21.48 0.32
C LEU A 236 -8.59 22.85 0.86
N TYR A 237 -7.57 23.41 0.23
CA TYR A 237 -6.97 24.69 0.58
C TYR A 237 -7.06 25.64 -0.61
N SER A 238 -7.57 26.85 -0.39
CA SER A 238 -7.72 27.85 -1.45
C SER A 238 -6.63 28.90 -1.31
N LEU A 239 -5.84 29.10 -2.37
CA LEU A 239 -4.99 30.28 -2.47
C LEU A 239 -5.83 31.51 -2.80
N ASN A 240 -6.77 31.36 -3.74
CA ASN A 240 -7.82 32.33 -4.07
C ASN A 240 -9.02 31.61 -4.72
N GLU A 241 -9.95 32.35 -5.34
CA GLU A 241 -11.13 31.80 -6.01
C GLU A 241 -10.79 30.93 -7.23
N ASP A 242 -9.67 31.20 -7.90
CA ASP A 242 -9.25 30.54 -9.12
C ASP A 242 -8.27 29.39 -8.89
N PHE A 243 -7.46 29.41 -7.81
CA PHE A 243 -6.45 28.39 -7.57
C PHE A 243 -6.58 27.75 -6.20
N GLN A 244 -6.73 26.42 -6.20
CA GLN A 244 -6.87 25.60 -4.99
C GLN A 244 -5.96 24.38 -5.07
N ILE A 245 -5.53 23.90 -3.91
CA ILE A 245 -4.74 22.68 -3.75
C ILE A 245 -5.41 21.75 -2.74
N GLU A 246 -5.27 20.46 -2.95
CA GLU A 246 -5.83 19.44 -2.07
C GLU A 246 -4.79 18.34 -1.88
N PHE A 247 -4.42 18.07 -0.63
CA PHE A 247 -3.54 16.95 -0.29
C PHE A 247 -4.40 15.73 0.04
N LYS A 248 -4.37 14.70 -0.81
CA LYS A 248 -5.10 13.45 -0.57
C LYS A 248 -4.16 12.40 0.00
N THR A 249 -4.48 11.89 1.18
CA THR A 249 -3.70 10.83 1.84
C THR A 249 -4.60 9.73 2.37
N ASN A 250 -4.07 8.52 2.52
CA ASN A 250 -4.64 7.48 3.38
C ASN A 250 -3.55 6.76 4.18
N PHE A 251 -2.77 7.53 4.94
CA PHE A 251 -1.70 6.98 5.76
C PHE A 251 -2.21 5.89 6.71
N GLY A 252 -1.38 4.87 6.96
CA GLY A 252 -1.69 3.75 7.85
C GLY A 252 -2.43 2.57 7.20
N TYR A 253 -2.53 2.53 5.87
CA TYR A 253 -3.09 1.40 5.09
C TYR A 253 -2.01 0.50 4.46
N GLY A 254 -0.76 0.58 4.96
CA GLY A 254 0.40 -0.19 4.47
C GLY A 254 0.63 0.02 2.97
N TYR A 255 0.82 -1.07 2.21
CA TYR A 255 0.99 -1.06 0.75
C TYR A 255 -0.19 -0.48 -0.06
N SER A 256 -1.35 -0.25 0.57
CA SER A 256 -2.51 0.41 -0.07
C SER A 256 -2.59 1.91 0.23
N SER A 257 -1.57 2.46 0.90
CA SER A 257 -1.48 3.88 1.18
C SER A 257 -1.10 4.67 -0.08
N TYR A 258 -1.55 5.92 -0.15
CA TYR A 258 -1.27 6.88 -1.19
C TYR A 258 -1.07 8.28 -0.60
N PHE A 259 -0.30 9.10 -1.31
CA PHE A 259 -0.14 10.52 -1.05
C PHE A 259 -0.12 11.27 -2.38
N TYR A 260 -1.12 12.12 -2.58
CA TYR A 260 -1.32 12.90 -3.80
C TYR A 260 -1.46 14.39 -3.49
N LEU A 261 -0.93 15.22 -4.39
CA LEU A 261 -1.31 16.62 -4.52
C LEU A 261 -2.27 16.73 -5.71
N VAL A 262 -3.40 17.39 -5.49
CA VAL A 262 -4.37 17.74 -6.53
C VAL A 262 -4.43 19.25 -6.64
N MET A 263 -4.25 19.76 -7.83
CA MET A 263 -4.38 21.18 -8.14
C MET A 263 -5.68 21.43 -8.89
N TYR A 264 -6.37 22.51 -8.54
CA TYR A 264 -7.55 23.00 -9.21
C TYR A 264 -7.30 24.41 -9.69
N TYR A 265 -7.56 24.65 -10.99
CA TYR A 265 -7.46 25.98 -11.59
C TYR A 265 -8.78 26.31 -12.29
N LYS A 266 -9.41 27.43 -11.90
CA LYS A 266 -10.77 27.86 -12.29
C LYS A 266 -11.81 26.76 -12.11
N GLY A 267 -11.73 26.04 -10.98
CA GLY A 267 -12.60 24.90 -10.68
C GLY A 267 -12.32 23.63 -11.50
N ILE A 268 -11.31 23.64 -12.38
CA ILE A 268 -10.92 22.49 -13.19
C ILE A 268 -9.74 21.79 -12.54
N GLN A 269 -9.88 20.50 -12.25
CA GLN A 269 -8.77 19.67 -11.78
C GLN A 269 -7.69 19.57 -12.87
N ILE A 270 -6.45 19.85 -12.51
CA ILE A 270 -5.29 19.66 -13.37
C ILE A 270 -4.89 18.18 -13.35
N PHE A 271 -4.87 17.56 -14.53
CA PHE A 271 -4.47 16.15 -14.68
C PHE A 271 -3.04 16.06 -15.19
N ASN A 272 -2.26 15.14 -14.62
CA ASN A 272 -0.98 14.75 -15.20
C ASN A 272 -1.20 13.77 -16.37
N PHE A 273 -1.51 14.32 -17.54
CA PHE A 273 -1.72 13.52 -18.76
C PHE A 273 -0.47 12.75 -19.18
N LEU A 274 0.74 13.20 -18.82
CA LEU A 274 1.98 12.56 -19.21
C LEU A 274 2.13 11.16 -18.61
N ASP A 275 1.58 10.91 -17.42
CA ASP A 275 1.70 9.61 -16.75
C ASP A 275 1.05 8.47 -17.55
N TRP A 276 0.05 8.78 -18.39
CA TRP A 276 -0.62 7.82 -19.26
C TRP A 276 0.35 7.13 -20.24
N VAL A 277 1.35 7.86 -20.70
CA VAL A 277 2.33 7.41 -21.70
C VAL A 277 3.70 7.07 -21.10
N ASN A 278 3.93 7.45 -19.84
CA ASN A 278 5.17 7.21 -19.11
C ASN A 278 5.18 5.83 -18.44
N TYR A 279 4.06 5.42 -17.86
CA TYR A 279 3.96 4.16 -17.14
C TYR A 279 3.44 3.02 -18.01
N GLY A 280 3.99 1.81 -17.82
CA GLY A 280 3.45 0.60 -18.42
C GLY A 280 2.08 0.27 -17.82
N ILE A 281 1.02 0.41 -18.63
CA ILE A 281 -0.38 0.12 -18.26
C ILE A 281 -0.81 0.86 -16.98
N ALA A 282 -1.02 2.18 -17.05
CA ALA A 282 -1.59 2.98 -15.96
C ALA A 282 -3.12 2.93 -15.97
N ASP A 283 -3.77 2.56 -14.86
CA ASP A 283 -5.23 2.60 -14.76
C ASP A 283 -5.74 4.05 -14.79
N LEU A 284 -6.60 4.34 -15.79
CA LEU A 284 -7.31 5.61 -15.95
C LEU A 284 -7.96 6.08 -14.65
N SER A 285 -8.52 5.15 -13.87
CA SER A 285 -9.19 5.45 -12.60
C SER A 285 -8.24 6.01 -11.54
N GLN A 286 -6.97 5.61 -11.58
CA GLN A 286 -5.94 6.08 -10.65
C GLN A 286 -5.41 7.44 -11.07
N MET A 287 -5.21 7.65 -12.37
CA MET A 287 -4.74 8.94 -12.89
C MET A 287 -5.71 10.10 -12.61
N HIS A 288 -7.01 9.82 -12.50
CA HIS A 288 -7.98 10.87 -12.15
C HIS A 288 -7.86 11.39 -10.72
N LYS A 289 -7.01 10.80 -9.87
CA LYS A 289 -6.95 11.12 -8.44
C LYS A 289 -5.93 12.19 -8.09
N TYR A 290 -5.01 12.54 -8.99
CA TYR A 290 -3.86 13.37 -8.66
C TYR A 290 -3.39 14.28 -9.80
N SER A 291 -2.70 15.35 -9.41
CA SER A 291 -1.84 16.15 -10.29
C SER A 291 -0.37 15.75 -10.09
N ILE A 292 0.02 15.43 -8.85
CA ILE A 292 1.34 14.88 -8.50
C ILE A 292 1.14 13.72 -7.53
N LYS A 293 1.92 12.65 -7.70
CA LYS A 293 1.91 11.47 -6.85
C LYS A 293 3.25 11.36 -6.12
N TYR A 294 3.20 11.22 -4.80
CA TYR A 294 4.37 11.04 -3.95
C TYR A 294 4.48 9.58 -3.53
N THR A 295 5.66 9.00 -3.76
CA THR A 295 6.00 7.63 -3.37
C THR A 295 7.50 7.54 -3.12
N GLU A 296 7.89 6.71 -2.17
CA GLU A 296 9.31 6.39 -1.99
C GLU A 296 9.80 5.48 -3.12
N GLU A 297 11.04 5.70 -3.55
CA GLU A 297 11.70 4.74 -4.43
C GLU A 297 12.13 3.51 -3.61
N PRO A 298 11.98 2.29 -4.15
CA PRO A 298 12.51 1.10 -3.49
C PRO A 298 14.02 1.23 -3.29
N THR A 299 14.51 0.79 -2.14
CA THR A 299 15.93 0.72 -1.83
C THR A 299 16.65 -0.27 -2.77
N ASP A 300 17.97 -0.14 -2.91
CA ASP A 300 18.75 -1.03 -3.78
C ASP A 300 18.68 -2.50 -3.33
N ASP A 301 18.56 -2.75 -2.02
CA ASP A 301 18.38 -4.10 -1.45
C ASP A 301 17.01 -4.71 -1.83
N GLU A 302 15.94 -3.90 -1.86
CA GLU A 302 14.61 -4.34 -2.31
C GLU A 302 14.56 -4.58 -3.84
N LYS A 303 15.37 -3.83 -4.59
CA LYS A 303 15.56 -4.02 -6.04
C LYS A 303 16.29 -5.34 -6.33
N GLU A 304 17.31 -5.69 -5.55
CA GLU A 304 18.08 -6.93 -5.72
C GLU A 304 17.31 -8.21 -5.35
N LEU A 305 16.40 -8.15 -4.36
CA LEU A 305 15.56 -9.29 -3.95
C LEU A 305 14.42 -9.64 -4.94
N GLY A 306 14.32 -8.95 -6.08
CA GLY A 306 13.34 -9.24 -7.12
C GLY A 306 11.89 -8.98 -6.70
N GLN A 307 11.66 -8.21 -5.63
CA GLN A 307 10.33 -7.85 -5.14
C GLN A 307 9.74 -6.62 -5.86
N THR A 308 10.39 -6.12 -6.89
CA THR A 308 9.96 -4.93 -7.65
C THR A 308 8.86 -5.27 -8.67
N ASN A 309 7.68 -5.57 -8.18
CA ASN A 309 6.49 -5.12 -8.89
C ASN A 309 6.16 -3.71 -8.37
N ASN A 310 5.53 -2.84 -9.16
CA ASN A 310 5.03 -1.50 -8.76
C ASN A 310 4.09 -1.48 -7.52
N LYS A 311 3.95 -2.61 -6.80
CA LYS A 311 3.16 -2.81 -5.59
C LYS A 311 3.92 -2.49 -4.29
N ASN A 312 5.24 -2.28 -4.33
CA ASN A 312 6.05 -2.00 -3.15
C ASN A 312 6.38 -0.50 -2.99
N GLN A 313 5.52 0.39 -3.52
CA GLN A 313 5.68 1.82 -3.26
C GLN A 313 5.12 2.13 -1.87
N THR A 314 5.99 2.44 -0.93
CA THR A 314 5.63 2.94 0.40
C THR A 314 5.42 4.45 0.35
N ILE A 315 4.65 4.95 1.32
CA ILE A 315 4.57 6.38 1.60
C ILE A 315 4.97 6.59 3.04
N SER A 316 5.62 7.71 3.29
CA SER A 316 6.07 8.08 4.61
C SER A 316 5.72 9.54 4.91
N ASN A 317 5.99 9.93 6.14
CA ASN A 317 5.69 11.26 6.67
C ASN A 317 6.67 12.32 6.16
N GLU A 318 7.80 11.89 5.62
CA GLU A 318 8.92 12.68 5.10
C GLU A 318 8.57 13.27 3.73
N LEU A 319 7.71 12.58 2.96
CA LEU A 319 7.19 13.06 1.67
C LEU A 319 6.43 14.39 1.77
N TRP A 320 6.04 14.83 2.97
CA TRP A 320 5.43 16.15 3.16
C TRP A 320 6.37 17.29 2.78
N VAL A 321 7.70 17.12 2.89
CA VAL A 321 8.68 18.13 2.48
C VAL A 321 8.57 18.39 0.97
N GLU A 322 8.61 17.32 0.17
CA GLU A 322 8.47 17.40 -1.29
C GLU A 322 7.08 17.93 -1.68
N ALA A 323 6.03 17.44 -1.04
CA ALA A 323 4.66 17.86 -1.33
C ALA A 323 4.40 19.35 -1.06
N VAL A 324 4.96 19.88 0.03
CA VAL A 324 4.90 21.32 0.33
C VAL A 324 5.76 22.12 -0.64
N GLU A 325 6.95 21.63 -1.02
CA GLU A 325 7.82 22.32 -1.97
C GLU A 325 7.18 22.44 -3.37
N ASP A 326 6.60 21.36 -3.89
CA ASP A 326 5.90 21.36 -5.17
C ASP A 326 4.69 22.30 -5.16
N ALA A 327 3.89 22.24 -4.09
CA ALA A 327 2.74 23.11 -3.93
C ALA A 327 3.17 24.58 -3.82
N LYS A 328 4.28 24.87 -3.12
CA LYS A 328 4.89 26.21 -3.07
C LYS A 328 5.31 26.67 -4.46
N GLU A 329 6.00 25.81 -5.23
CA GLU A 329 6.44 26.13 -6.60
C GLU A 329 5.23 26.44 -7.49
N ALA A 330 4.19 25.59 -7.46
CA ALA A 330 2.98 25.76 -8.25
C ALA A 330 2.24 27.06 -7.91
N CYS A 331 2.00 27.33 -6.62
CA CYS A 331 1.39 28.57 -6.15
C CYS A 331 2.16 29.79 -6.64
N ASN A 332 3.49 29.77 -6.51
CA ASN A 332 4.33 30.90 -6.88
C ASN A 332 4.43 31.12 -8.37
N LEU A 333 4.48 30.04 -9.15
CA LEU A 333 4.43 30.13 -10.60
C LEU A 333 3.12 30.75 -11.06
N TYR A 334 2.00 30.32 -10.47
CA TYR A 334 0.69 30.91 -10.72
C TYR A 334 0.62 32.40 -10.35
N LEU A 335 1.09 32.79 -9.16
CA LEU A 335 1.05 34.19 -8.69
C LEU A 335 1.93 35.15 -9.50
N ARG A 336 3.07 34.67 -10.01
CA ARG A 336 4.03 35.49 -10.74
C ARG A 336 3.73 35.56 -12.23
N GLU A 337 3.47 34.41 -12.84
CA GLU A 337 3.31 34.25 -14.28
C GLU A 337 2.27 33.15 -14.57
N GLU A 338 0.98 33.52 -14.50
CA GLU A 338 -0.15 32.61 -14.74
C GLU A 338 -0.03 31.84 -16.07
N ASP A 339 0.43 32.51 -17.14
CA ASP A 339 0.69 31.87 -18.43
C ASP A 339 1.78 30.78 -18.35
N ALA A 340 2.81 30.98 -17.52
CA ALA A 340 3.86 29.99 -17.30
C ALA A 340 3.34 28.81 -16.48
N PHE A 341 2.45 29.06 -15.51
CA PHE A 341 1.75 28.01 -14.77
C PHE A 341 0.87 27.16 -15.69
N ILE A 342 0.01 27.79 -16.50
CA ILE A 342 -0.84 27.12 -17.50
C ILE A 342 0.04 26.32 -18.47
N ARG A 343 1.15 26.90 -18.93
CA ARG A 343 2.10 26.22 -19.80
C ARG A 343 2.66 24.95 -19.17
N LYS A 344 3.29 25.06 -17.99
CA LYS A 344 3.95 23.94 -17.31
C LYS A 344 2.97 22.83 -16.94
N HIS A 345 1.87 23.18 -16.28
CA HIS A 345 1.00 22.18 -15.65
C HIS A 345 -0.13 21.67 -16.55
N ILE A 346 -0.52 22.42 -17.60
CA ILE A 346 -1.64 22.04 -18.48
C ILE A 346 -1.14 21.77 -19.90
N ILE A 347 -0.54 22.77 -20.57
CA ILE A 347 -0.17 22.69 -21.99
C ILE A 347 0.93 21.64 -22.22
N ASP A 348 2.00 21.68 -21.44
CA ASP A 348 3.15 20.80 -21.61
C ASP A 348 2.81 19.36 -21.22
N ASN A 349 1.93 19.17 -20.21
CA ASN A 349 1.41 17.87 -19.86
C ASN A 349 0.54 17.26 -20.97
N LEU A 350 -0.49 17.99 -21.43
CA LEU A 350 -1.38 17.51 -22.48
C LEU A 350 -0.64 17.34 -23.81
N GLY A 351 0.13 18.35 -24.21
CA GLY A 351 0.92 18.35 -25.44
C GLY A 351 2.03 17.32 -25.43
N GLY A 352 2.67 17.10 -24.29
CA GLY A 352 3.66 16.05 -24.09
C GLY A 352 3.04 14.65 -24.23
N MET A 353 1.85 14.42 -23.67
CA MET A 353 1.13 13.15 -23.84
C MET A 353 0.81 12.91 -25.32
N VAL A 354 0.17 13.86 -26.00
CA VAL A 354 -0.20 13.72 -27.42
C VAL A 354 1.03 13.49 -28.29
N SER A 355 2.11 14.25 -28.08
CA SER A 355 3.34 14.10 -28.85
C SER A 355 4.04 12.76 -28.61
N ARG A 356 3.93 12.18 -27.40
CA ARG A 356 4.41 10.82 -27.13
C ARG A 356 3.54 9.76 -27.80
N LEU A 357 2.21 9.93 -27.83
CA LEU A 357 1.31 9.04 -28.57
C LEU A 357 1.59 9.04 -30.08
N GLU A 358 1.87 10.21 -30.66
CA GLU A 358 2.32 10.35 -32.05
C GLU A 358 3.63 9.60 -32.32
N LYS A 359 4.56 9.60 -31.36
CA LYS A 359 5.77 8.78 -31.49
C LYS A 359 5.42 7.29 -31.43
N ILE A 360 4.60 6.87 -30.46
CA ILE A 360 4.24 5.46 -30.20
C ILE A 360 3.63 4.77 -31.42
N ILE A 361 2.76 5.44 -32.17
CA ILE A 361 2.10 4.79 -33.32
C ILE A 361 3.11 4.38 -34.40
N ASP A 362 4.15 5.20 -34.59
CA ASP A 362 5.19 5.02 -35.61
C ASP A 362 6.43 4.27 -35.09
N THR A 363 6.57 4.10 -33.77
CA THR A 363 7.64 3.29 -33.17
C THR A 363 7.59 1.84 -33.64
N SER A 364 8.76 1.24 -33.88
CA SER A 364 8.88 -0.16 -34.29
C SER A 364 8.38 -1.13 -33.21
N ASP A 365 7.90 -2.30 -33.63
CA ASP A 365 7.35 -3.30 -32.69
C ASP A 365 8.41 -3.82 -31.70
N ALA A 366 9.67 -3.93 -32.14
CA ALA A 366 10.78 -4.35 -31.27
C ALA A 366 11.06 -3.31 -30.17
N GLU A 367 11.06 -2.03 -30.52
CA GLU A 367 11.29 -0.93 -29.57
C GLU A 367 10.14 -0.80 -28.57
N ILE A 368 8.87 -0.91 -29.02
CA ILE A 368 7.71 -0.92 -28.13
C ILE A 368 7.82 -2.05 -27.10
N ASN A 369 8.16 -3.27 -27.54
CA ASN A 369 8.31 -4.40 -26.63
C ASN A 369 9.47 -4.25 -25.65
N SER A 370 10.58 -3.67 -26.09
CA SER A 370 11.73 -3.39 -25.23
C SER A 370 11.37 -2.36 -24.16
N LYS A 371 10.76 -1.25 -24.56
CA LYS A 371 10.48 -0.10 -23.69
C LYS A 371 9.37 -0.38 -22.69
N TYR A 372 8.29 -1.02 -23.14
CA TYR A 372 7.11 -1.26 -22.30
C TYR A 372 7.07 -2.68 -21.72
N ARG A 373 8.23 -3.40 -21.77
CA ARG A 373 8.49 -4.76 -21.28
C ARG A 373 7.20 -5.54 -21.06
N SER A 374 6.58 -5.98 -22.15
CA SER A 374 5.36 -6.80 -22.22
C SER A 374 5.58 -8.24 -21.68
N SER A 375 6.32 -8.37 -20.58
CA SER A 375 6.68 -9.60 -19.88
C SER A 375 5.48 -10.34 -19.29
N ALA A 376 4.31 -9.69 -19.23
CA ALA A 376 3.06 -10.29 -18.77
C ALA A 376 2.57 -11.46 -19.63
N TYR A 377 2.99 -11.55 -20.90
CA TYR A 377 2.61 -12.64 -21.80
C TYR A 377 3.85 -13.45 -22.16
N LYS A 378 4.02 -14.63 -21.57
CA LYS A 378 5.08 -15.55 -21.97
C LYS A 378 4.57 -16.40 -23.14
N PHE A 379 5.45 -16.62 -24.12
CA PHE A 379 5.13 -17.44 -25.27
C PHE A 379 6.20 -18.52 -25.45
N SER A 380 5.76 -19.75 -25.68
CA SER A 380 6.64 -20.83 -26.10
C SER A 380 7.09 -20.65 -27.55
N SER A 381 8.12 -21.39 -27.96
CA SER A 381 8.55 -21.44 -29.36
C SER A 381 7.83 -22.51 -30.18
N TYR A 382 6.78 -23.15 -29.64
CA TYR A 382 6.13 -24.29 -30.32
C TYR A 382 5.21 -23.87 -31.46
N CYS A 383 4.45 -22.79 -31.30
CA CYS A 383 3.40 -22.42 -32.24
C CYS A 383 3.73 -21.21 -33.11
N PHE A 384 4.57 -20.29 -32.62
CA PHE A 384 4.73 -18.96 -33.20
C PHE A 384 6.20 -18.53 -33.27
N SER A 385 6.52 -17.74 -34.29
CA SER A 385 7.80 -17.06 -34.41
C SER A 385 7.91 -15.91 -33.40
N LYS A 386 9.16 -15.53 -33.10
CA LYS A 386 9.44 -14.39 -32.23
C LYS A 386 8.85 -13.10 -32.79
N GLU A 387 8.86 -12.96 -34.11
CA GLU A 387 8.35 -11.81 -34.85
C GLU A 387 6.83 -11.68 -34.70
N GLU A 388 6.07 -12.78 -34.83
CA GLU A 388 4.62 -12.80 -34.60
C GLU A 388 4.28 -12.36 -33.17
N ILE A 389 4.99 -12.90 -32.18
CA ILE A 389 4.81 -12.59 -30.76
C ILE A 389 5.09 -11.11 -30.47
N ILE A 390 6.21 -10.58 -30.98
CA ILE A 390 6.59 -9.17 -30.84
C ILE A 390 5.48 -8.29 -31.42
N LYS A 391 4.98 -8.62 -32.61
CA LYS A 391 3.97 -7.82 -33.29
C LYS A 391 2.66 -7.72 -32.50
N VAL A 392 2.10 -8.84 -32.08
CA VAL A 392 0.81 -8.84 -31.36
C VAL A 392 0.92 -8.12 -30.01
N LYS A 393 2.03 -8.28 -29.29
CA LYS A 393 2.28 -7.57 -28.02
C LYS A 393 2.43 -6.07 -28.23
N SER A 394 3.16 -5.66 -29.26
CA SER A 394 3.29 -4.25 -29.64
C SER A 394 1.94 -3.64 -29.95
N MET A 395 1.12 -4.33 -30.75
CA MET A 395 -0.22 -3.87 -31.10
C MET A 395 -1.14 -3.76 -29.88
N ASN A 396 -1.02 -4.66 -28.90
CA ASN A 396 -1.75 -4.55 -27.64
C ASN A 396 -1.35 -3.28 -26.85
N VAL A 397 -0.05 -2.93 -26.80
CA VAL A 397 0.43 -1.70 -26.15
C VAL A 397 -0.06 -0.46 -26.89
N LYS A 398 0.12 -0.40 -28.22
CA LYS A 398 -0.35 0.72 -29.06
C LYS A 398 -1.86 0.91 -28.94
N GLY A 399 -2.61 -0.19 -29.03
CA GLY A 399 -4.06 -0.23 -28.85
C GLY A 399 -4.49 0.31 -27.50
N TYR A 400 -3.85 -0.16 -26.41
CA TYR A 400 -4.12 0.33 -25.07
C TYR A 400 -3.89 1.84 -24.94
N MET A 401 -2.70 2.33 -25.28
CA MET A 401 -2.33 3.74 -25.08
C MET A 401 -3.13 4.70 -25.96
N ILE A 402 -3.29 4.38 -27.25
CA ILE A 402 -3.90 5.32 -28.19
C ILE A 402 -5.43 5.28 -28.10
N SER A 403 -6.04 4.09 -27.98
CA SER A 403 -7.51 4.01 -27.82
C SER A 403 -7.96 4.42 -26.41
N GLY A 404 -7.17 4.11 -25.38
CA GLY A 404 -7.50 4.47 -24.00
C GLY A 404 -7.54 5.98 -23.76
N VAL A 405 -6.79 6.77 -24.55
CA VAL A 405 -6.81 8.24 -24.42
C VAL A 405 -8.19 8.85 -24.71
N LEU A 406 -9.05 8.13 -25.46
CA LEU A 406 -10.43 8.56 -25.71
C LEU A 406 -11.24 8.68 -24.41
N GLY A 407 -10.83 7.97 -23.35
CA GLY A 407 -11.41 8.10 -22.01
C GLY A 407 -11.16 9.45 -21.34
N PHE A 408 -10.16 10.23 -21.78
CA PHE A 408 -9.83 11.55 -21.24
C PHE A 408 -10.49 12.71 -22.00
N ILE A 409 -11.23 12.46 -23.08
CA ILE A 409 -11.73 13.55 -23.94
C ILE A 409 -12.59 14.54 -23.16
N ASN A 410 -13.44 14.06 -22.25
CA ASN A 410 -14.29 14.94 -21.45
C ASN A 410 -13.45 15.83 -20.52
N GLN A 411 -12.35 15.33 -19.98
CA GLN A 411 -11.40 16.08 -19.15
C GLN A 411 -10.64 17.11 -20.00
N ILE A 412 -10.23 16.74 -21.21
CA ILE A 412 -9.60 17.67 -22.16
C ILE A 412 -10.59 18.78 -22.55
N LEU A 413 -11.86 18.46 -22.84
CA LEU A 413 -12.87 19.46 -23.19
C LEU A 413 -13.12 20.48 -22.07
N LYS A 414 -13.02 20.08 -20.79
CA LYS A 414 -13.11 21.03 -19.67
C LYS A 414 -12.02 22.11 -19.72
N LEU A 415 -10.86 21.82 -20.31
CA LEU A 415 -9.77 22.78 -20.42
C LEU A 415 -10.02 23.86 -21.48
N GLU A 416 -11.08 23.77 -22.31
CA GLU A 416 -11.40 24.79 -23.32
C GLU A 416 -11.67 26.17 -22.70
N GLU A 417 -12.06 26.21 -21.41
CA GLU A 417 -12.22 27.45 -20.64
C GLU A 417 -10.88 28.15 -20.33
N VAL A 418 -9.76 27.44 -20.48
CA VAL A 418 -8.42 27.89 -20.10
C VAL A 418 -7.48 27.96 -21.31
N ILE A 419 -7.51 26.95 -22.18
CA ILE A 419 -6.68 26.84 -23.38
C ILE A 419 -7.51 26.34 -24.56
N SER A 420 -7.14 26.71 -25.78
CA SER A 420 -7.74 26.10 -26.98
C SER A 420 -7.36 24.62 -27.09
N VAL A 421 -8.32 23.69 -26.98
CA VAL A 421 -8.03 22.25 -27.02
C VAL A 421 -8.21 21.59 -28.39
N LYS A 422 -8.80 22.30 -29.35
CA LYS A 422 -9.16 21.77 -30.68
C LYS A 422 -8.00 21.03 -31.36
N SER A 423 -6.80 21.60 -31.38
CA SER A 423 -5.64 21.00 -32.04
C SER A 423 -5.21 19.68 -31.39
N TYR A 424 -5.30 19.55 -30.06
CA TYR A 424 -5.00 18.29 -29.35
C TYR A 424 -6.04 17.21 -29.67
N LEU A 425 -7.32 17.58 -29.69
CA LEU A 425 -8.41 16.66 -30.02
C LEU A 425 -8.29 16.14 -31.45
N GLU A 426 -8.00 17.00 -32.42
CA GLU A 426 -7.80 16.62 -33.81
C GLU A 426 -6.64 15.63 -33.98
N ARG A 427 -5.52 15.85 -33.27
CA ARG A 427 -4.36 14.94 -33.24
C ARG A 427 -4.74 13.59 -32.63
N ILE A 428 -5.42 13.57 -31.48
CA ILE A 428 -5.91 12.34 -30.83
C ILE A 428 -6.85 11.55 -31.74
N TRP A 429 -7.78 12.23 -32.41
CA TRP A 429 -8.72 11.57 -33.34
C TRP A 429 -8.01 11.02 -34.57
N SER A 430 -7.06 11.77 -35.13
CA SER A 430 -6.22 11.33 -36.25
C SER A 430 -5.46 10.05 -35.90
N LEU A 431 -4.83 10.01 -34.72
CA LEU A 431 -4.12 8.82 -34.22
C LEU A 431 -5.04 7.60 -34.11
N ASN A 432 -6.23 7.77 -33.54
CA ASN A 432 -7.19 6.67 -33.40
C ASN A 432 -7.73 6.17 -34.75
N ARG A 433 -7.96 7.07 -35.70
CA ARG A 433 -8.33 6.71 -37.07
C ARG A 433 -7.20 5.96 -37.80
N LYS A 434 -5.95 6.35 -37.58
CA LYS A 434 -4.76 5.65 -38.12
C LYS A 434 -4.57 4.28 -37.46
N LEU A 435 -4.83 4.16 -36.16
CA LEU A 435 -4.69 2.91 -35.40
C LEU A 435 -5.74 1.86 -35.77
N LYS A 436 -7.01 2.26 -35.97
CA LYS A 436 -8.13 1.33 -36.23
C LYS A 436 -7.83 0.27 -37.31
N PRO A 437 -7.43 0.63 -38.55
CA PRO A 437 -7.15 -0.38 -39.58
C PRO A 437 -5.96 -1.29 -39.22
N MET A 438 -5.00 -0.80 -38.42
CA MET A 438 -3.88 -1.62 -37.93
C MET A 438 -4.36 -2.68 -36.94
N LEU A 439 -5.29 -2.33 -36.04
CA LEU A 439 -5.91 -3.25 -35.09
C LEU A 439 -6.79 -4.29 -35.81
N GLU A 440 -7.58 -3.87 -36.80
CA GLU A 440 -8.43 -4.77 -37.58
C GLU A 440 -7.60 -5.82 -38.33
N LEU A 441 -6.50 -5.39 -38.96
CA LEU A 441 -5.57 -6.29 -39.64
C LEU A 441 -4.94 -7.29 -38.65
N GLU A 442 -4.56 -6.82 -37.46
CA GLU A 442 -3.96 -7.69 -36.44
C GLU A 442 -4.98 -8.63 -35.79
N SER A 443 -6.24 -8.23 -35.64
CA SER A 443 -7.33 -9.12 -35.19
C SER A 443 -7.52 -10.29 -36.16
N ILE A 444 -7.45 -10.05 -37.48
CA ILE A 444 -7.50 -11.11 -38.49
C ILE A 444 -6.33 -12.08 -38.32
N ARG A 445 -5.10 -11.57 -38.16
CA ARG A 445 -3.91 -12.42 -37.94
C ARG A 445 -4.00 -13.21 -36.66
N ASN A 446 -4.47 -12.61 -35.57
CA ASN A 446 -4.62 -13.30 -34.30
C ASN A 446 -5.69 -14.39 -34.33
N LYS A 447 -6.71 -14.27 -35.18
CA LYS A 447 -7.67 -15.37 -35.42
C LYS A 447 -7.00 -16.56 -36.11
N ASP A 448 -6.09 -16.31 -37.04
CA ASP A 448 -5.25 -17.37 -37.64
C ASP A 448 -4.30 -17.99 -36.61
N MET A 449 -3.61 -17.17 -35.80
CA MET A 449 -2.79 -17.66 -34.69
C MET A 449 -3.59 -18.54 -33.75
N LYS A 450 -4.82 -18.13 -33.39
CA LYS A 450 -5.75 -18.90 -32.57
C LYS A 450 -6.09 -20.27 -33.19
N ALA A 451 -6.43 -20.30 -34.47
CA ALA A 451 -6.75 -21.55 -35.16
C ALA A 451 -5.55 -22.52 -35.20
N ARG A 452 -4.34 -21.98 -35.43
CA ARG A 452 -3.08 -22.77 -35.42
C ARG A 452 -2.82 -23.39 -34.06
N ILE A 453 -2.96 -22.62 -32.99
CA ILE A 453 -2.73 -23.14 -31.63
C ILE A 453 -3.82 -24.13 -31.19
N GLU A 454 -5.07 -23.93 -31.59
CA GLU A 454 -6.15 -24.90 -31.31
C GLU A 454 -5.88 -26.25 -31.98
N SER A 455 -5.36 -26.22 -33.22
CA SER A 455 -4.91 -27.40 -33.93
C SER A 455 -3.75 -28.10 -33.21
N GLU A 456 -2.76 -27.34 -32.73
CA GLU A 456 -1.59 -27.90 -32.04
C GLU A 456 -1.94 -28.46 -30.64
N VAL A 457 -2.84 -27.82 -29.90
CA VAL A 457 -3.42 -28.36 -28.64
C VAL A 457 -4.08 -29.70 -28.92
N LYS A 458 -4.91 -29.76 -29.97
CA LYS A 458 -5.61 -31.00 -30.33
C LYS A 458 -4.62 -32.10 -30.72
N ASN A 459 -3.66 -31.80 -31.59
CA ASN A 459 -2.63 -32.75 -32.02
C ASN A 459 -1.84 -33.31 -30.82
N THR A 460 -1.38 -32.43 -29.93
CA THR A 460 -0.59 -32.83 -28.77
C THR A 460 -1.40 -33.73 -27.83
N LYS A 461 -2.68 -33.41 -27.58
CA LYS A 461 -3.58 -34.25 -26.78
C LYS A 461 -3.85 -35.60 -27.43
N ASP A 462 -4.12 -35.63 -28.74
CA ASP A 462 -4.35 -36.87 -29.48
C ASP A 462 -3.12 -37.79 -29.39
N ARG A 463 -1.90 -37.23 -29.52
CA ARG A 463 -0.65 -37.98 -29.33
C ARG A 463 -0.49 -38.52 -27.91
N MET A 464 -0.80 -37.72 -26.88
CA MET A 464 -0.76 -38.19 -25.49
C MET A 464 -1.72 -39.37 -25.27
N ILE A 465 -2.93 -39.31 -25.84
CA ILE A 465 -3.91 -40.41 -25.77
C ILE A 465 -3.37 -41.66 -26.45
N VAL A 466 -2.75 -41.53 -27.63
CA VAL A 466 -2.13 -42.66 -28.35
C VAL A 466 -1.05 -43.33 -27.48
N VAL A 467 -0.11 -42.56 -26.92
CA VAL A 467 0.94 -43.09 -26.03
C VAL A 467 0.34 -43.78 -24.79
N TRP A 468 -0.71 -43.19 -24.20
CA TRP A 468 -1.36 -43.71 -23.00
C TRP A 468 -2.15 -45.00 -23.25
N THR A 469 -2.90 -45.07 -24.36
CA THR A 469 -3.96 -46.08 -24.58
C THR A 469 -3.70 -47.10 -25.67
N VAL A 470 -2.93 -46.73 -26.70
CA VAL A 470 -2.67 -47.59 -27.87
C VAL A 470 -1.23 -48.10 -27.84
N GLY A 471 -0.27 -47.22 -27.52
CA GLY A 471 1.15 -47.50 -27.62
C GLY A 471 1.68 -47.48 -29.05
N ASP A 472 2.90 -47.96 -29.24
CA ASP A 472 3.62 -48.02 -30.52
C ASP A 472 3.66 -49.44 -31.14
N GLY A 473 2.80 -50.34 -30.64
CA GLY A 473 2.82 -51.76 -30.98
C GLY A 473 3.58 -52.64 -29.97
N SER A 474 4.38 -52.05 -29.06
CA SER A 474 5.06 -52.77 -27.96
C SER A 474 4.27 -52.80 -26.64
N GLY A 475 3.04 -52.25 -26.64
CA GLY A 475 2.17 -52.09 -25.47
C GLY A 475 1.87 -50.61 -25.19
N CYS A 476 0.80 -50.33 -24.46
CA CYS A 476 0.45 -48.95 -24.08
C CYS A 476 0.94 -48.59 -22.67
N LEU A 477 1.22 -47.31 -22.41
CA LEU A 477 1.75 -46.87 -21.12
C LEU A 477 0.81 -47.21 -19.96
N ARG A 478 -0.51 -47.18 -20.17
CA ARG A 478 -1.51 -47.58 -19.16
C ARG A 478 -1.34 -49.04 -18.74
N ASP A 479 -1.19 -49.95 -19.69
CA ASP A 479 -1.10 -51.38 -19.41
C ASP A 479 0.25 -51.71 -18.76
N LEU A 480 1.33 -51.10 -19.23
CA LEU A 480 2.67 -51.23 -18.62
C LEU A 480 2.70 -50.67 -17.19
N THR A 481 2.05 -49.54 -16.94
CA THR A 481 1.89 -48.99 -15.57
C THR A 481 1.16 -49.96 -14.65
N ASN A 482 0.10 -50.61 -15.15
CA ASN A 482 -0.66 -51.59 -14.38
C ASN A 482 0.14 -52.87 -14.11
N MET A 483 0.93 -53.35 -15.08
CA MET A 483 1.84 -54.48 -14.92
C MET A 483 2.92 -54.18 -13.88
N LYS A 484 3.57 -53.01 -13.97
CA LYS A 484 4.58 -52.56 -13.00
C LYS A 484 4.06 -52.59 -11.56
N LYS A 485 2.81 -52.14 -11.34
CA LYS A 485 2.17 -52.14 -10.01
C LYS A 485 1.83 -53.53 -9.47
N LYS A 486 1.51 -54.51 -10.33
CA LYS A 486 1.05 -55.84 -9.91
C LYS A 486 2.17 -56.86 -9.72
N SER A 487 3.17 -56.85 -10.59
CA SER A 487 4.15 -57.95 -10.68
C SER A 487 5.59 -57.52 -10.97
N GLY A 488 5.85 -56.20 -11.09
CA GLY A 488 7.11 -55.69 -11.63
C GLY A 488 7.21 -55.87 -13.15
N LEU A 489 8.21 -55.23 -13.76
CA LEU A 489 8.51 -55.33 -15.20
C LEU A 489 9.83 -56.09 -15.39
N SER A 490 9.93 -56.91 -16.44
CA SER A 490 11.22 -57.45 -16.89
C SER A 490 12.09 -56.34 -17.48
N SER A 491 13.41 -56.57 -17.59
CA SER A 491 14.36 -55.57 -18.10
C SER A 491 13.94 -54.98 -19.46
N ASP A 492 13.58 -55.84 -20.41
CA ASP A 492 13.21 -55.42 -21.78
C ASP A 492 11.91 -54.59 -21.81
N VAL A 493 10.96 -54.91 -20.92
CA VAL A 493 9.69 -54.19 -20.80
C VAL A 493 9.87 -52.88 -20.02
N GLN A 494 10.82 -52.82 -19.09
CA GLN A 494 11.16 -51.63 -18.33
C GLN A 494 11.72 -50.54 -19.25
N GLU A 495 12.56 -50.88 -20.24
CA GLU A 495 13.09 -49.93 -21.23
C GLU A 495 11.97 -49.31 -22.09
N VAL A 496 11.01 -50.13 -22.54
CA VAL A 496 9.83 -49.65 -23.28
C VAL A 496 8.97 -48.72 -22.40
N PHE A 497 8.74 -49.09 -21.14
CA PHE A 497 8.01 -48.26 -20.18
C PHE A 497 8.69 -46.89 -20.01
N ASP A 498 10.00 -46.86 -19.78
CA ASP A 498 10.73 -45.61 -19.54
C ASP A 498 10.74 -44.70 -20.77
N ARG A 499 10.84 -45.27 -21.98
CA ARG A 499 10.70 -44.53 -23.24
C ARG A 499 9.32 -43.88 -23.38
N LEU A 500 8.25 -44.66 -23.22
CA LEU A 500 6.87 -44.17 -23.37
C LEU A 500 6.50 -43.17 -22.27
N GLN A 501 6.99 -43.40 -21.05
CA GLN A 501 6.82 -42.46 -19.94
C GLN A 501 7.49 -41.12 -20.24
N LYS A 502 8.74 -41.16 -20.72
CA LYS A 502 9.45 -39.94 -21.12
C LYS A 502 8.73 -39.19 -22.24
N GLU A 503 8.28 -39.89 -23.29
CA GLU A 503 7.52 -39.25 -24.38
C GLU A 503 6.21 -38.63 -23.87
N HIS A 504 5.49 -39.32 -22.99
CA HIS A 504 4.28 -38.80 -22.37
C HIS A 504 4.56 -37.55 -21.52
N ASP A 505 5.65 -37.54 -20.75
CA ASP A 505 6.03 -36.40 -19.92
C ASP A 505 6.46 -35.19 -20.76
N ASP A 506 7.23 -35.41 -21.83
CA ASP A 506 7.62 -34.37 -22.80
C ASP A 506 6.39 -33.77 -23.50
N LEU A 507 5.42 -34.61 -23.92
CA LEU A 507 4.15 -34.15 -24.50
C LEU A 507 3.29 -33.40 -23.48
N SER A 508 3.29 -33.81 -22.22
CA SER A 508 2.55 -33.14 -21.15
C SER A 508 3.10 -31.74 -20.87
N LEU A 509 4.43 -31.60 -20.81
CA LEU A 509 5.10 -30.31 -20.67
C LEU A 509 4.81 -29.41 -21.87
N LYS A 510 4.96 -29.93 -23.09
CA LYS A 510 4.62 -29.21 -24.33
C LYS A 510 3.16 -28.75 -24.33
N ASN A 511 2.21 -29.62 -23.94
CA ASN A 511 0.79 -29.27 -23.88
C ASN A 511 0.53 -28.17 -22.84
N LYS A 512 1.23 -28.18 -21.69
CA LYS A 512 1.12 -27.11 -20.70
C LYS A 512 1.55 -25.76 -21.28
N ASP A 513 2.68 -25.71 -21.97
CA ASP A 513 3.21 -24.48 -22.58
C ASP A 513 2.29 -23.96 -23.70
N ILE A 514 1.78 -24.85 -24.56
CA ILE A 514 0.82 -24.47 -25.61
C ILE A 514 -0.50 -23.97 -25.02
N MET A 515 -0.98 -24.56 -23.92
CA MET A 515 -2.19 -24.07 -23.26
C MET A 515 -1.98 -22.66 -22.67
N GLU A 516 -0.80 -22.35 -22.14
CA GLU A 516 -0.46 -20.98 -21.71
C GLU A 516 -0.44 -20.00 -22.90
N ASP A 517 0.18 -20.39 -24.01
CA ASP A 517 0.18 -19.63 -25.25
C ASP A 517 -1.26 -19.39 -25.75
N TYR A 518 -2.13 -20.39 -25.69
CA TYR A 518 -3.55 -20.30 -26.07
C TYR A 518 -4.28 -19.23 -25.26
N ASP A 519 -4.09 -19.24 -23.94
CA ASP A 519 -4.69 -18.25 -23.05
C ASP A 519 -4.16 -16.84 -23.34
N ASN A 520 -2.87 -16.71 -23.65
CA ASN A 520 -2.24 -15.45 -23.99
C ASN A 520 -2.74 -14.89 -25.33
N VAL A 521 -2.84 -15.71 -26.38
CA VAL A 521 -3.45 -15.31 -27.67
C VAL A 521 -4.89 -14.84 -27.45
N ASN A 522 -5.71 -15.59 -26.70
CA ASN A 522 -7.10 -15.21 -26.44
C ASN A 522 -7.23 -13.91 -25.64
N LYS A 523 -6.33 -13.64 -24.68
CA LYS A 523 -6.30 -12.36 -23.96
C LYS A 523 -5.95 -11.21 -24.90
N LEU A 524 -4.93 -11.38 -25.74
CA LEU A 524 -4.48 -10.34 -26.69
C LEU A 524 -5.53 -10.06 -27.75
N LEU A 525 -6.17 -11.08 -28.31
CA LEU A 525 -7.26 -10.92 -29.27
C LEU A 525 -8.44 -10.16 -28.65
N ARG A 526 -8.88 -10.55 -27.45
CA ARG A 526 -9.94 -9.82 -26.71
C ARG A 526 -9.57 -8.35 -26.47
N ASN A 527 -8.32 -8.07 -26.12
CA ASN A 527 -7.85 -6.72 -25.92
C ASN A 527 -7.92 -5.89 -27.22
N ILE A 528 -7.41 -6.43 -28.33
CA ILE A 528 -7.44 -5.77 -29.64
C ILE A 528 -8.87 -5.49 -30.08
N ASP A 529 -9.76 -6.48 -30.00
CA ASP A 529 -11.17 -6.31 -30.36
C ASP A 529 -11.84 -5.23 -29.49
N ARG A 530 -11.52 -5.20 -28.19
CA ARG A 530 -12.00 -4.15 -27.27
C ARG A 530 -11.49 -2.76 -27.67
N TYR A 531 -10.23 -2.62 -28.08
CA TYR A 531 -9.68 -1.32 -28.52
C TYR A 531 -10.36 -0.83 -29.80
N THR A 532 -10.59 -1.72 -30.77
CA THR A 532 -11.34 -1.40 -31.99
C THR A 532 -12.77 -0.96 -31.66
N LEU A 533 -13.47 -1.71 -30.80
CA LEU A 533 -14.82 -1.38 -30.36
C LEU A 533 -14.87 -0.02 -29.64
N ASN A 534 -13.90 0.28 -28.78
CA ASN A 534 -13.81 1.57 -28.08
C ASN A 534 -13.71 2.75 -29.08
N ILE A 535 -12.89 2.60 -30.12
CA ILE A 535 -12.76 3.59 -31.19
C ILE A 535 -14.10 3.77 -31.93
N GLU A 536 -14.78 2.68 -32.28
CA GLU A 536 -16.07 2.71 -32.99
C GLU A 536 -17.18 3.34 -32.17
N GLN A 537 -17.30 2.96 -30.90
CA GLN A 537 -18.28 3.51 -29.98
C GLN A 537 -18.08 5.00 -29.77
N TYR A 538 -16.83 5.46 -29.69
CA TYR A 538 -16.54 6.88 -29.55
C TYR A 538 -16.98 7.67 -30.79
N PHE A 539 -16.54 7.26 -31.98
CA PHE A 539 -16.85 8.00 -33.21
C PHE A 539 -18.30 7.87 -33.68
N SER A 540 -19.00 6.78 -33.36
CA SER A 540 -20.44 6.66 -33.61
C SER A 540 -21.25 7.63 -32.76
N LYS A 541 -20.96 7.75 -31.45
CA LYS A 541 -21.61 8.72 -30.55
C LYS A 541 -21.39 10.17 -31.00
N GLN A 542 -20.18 10.50 -31.44
CA GLN A 542 -19.86 11.85 -31.92
C GLN A 542 -20.68 12.23 -33.17
N TYR A 543 -20.97 11.26 -34.05
CA TYR A 543 -21.78 11.47 -35.25
C TYR A 543 -23.22 11.85 -34.91
N PHE A 544 -23.79 11.28 -33.84
CA PHE A 544 -25.14 11.60 -33.38
C PHE A 544 -25.24 12.91 -32.59
N SER A 545 -24.17 13.38 -31.96
CA SER A 545 -24.16 14.67 -31.25
C SER A 545 -24.07 15.92 -32.17
N LYS A 546 -23.87 15.70 -33.48
CA LYS A 546 -23.78 16.77 -34.51
C LYS A 546 -24.98 16.81 -35.45
N GLN A 547 -25.96 15.93 -35.27
CA GLN A 547 -27.31 16.02 -35.85
C GLN A 547 -28.25 16.60 -34.80
#